data_AF-A0A835UKA4-F1
#
_entry.id   AF-A0A835UKA4-F1
#
_cell.length_a   1.000
_cell.length_b   1.000
_cell.length_c   1.000
_cell.angle_alpha   90.00
_cell.angle_beta   90.00
_cell.angle_gamma   90.00
#
_symmetry.space_group_name_H-M   'P 1'
#
loop_
_entity.id
_entity.type
_entity.pdbx_description
1 polymer ?
#
loop_
_entity_poly.entity_id
_entity_poly.type
_entity_poly.pdbx_seq_one_letter_code
_entity_poly.pdbx_strand_id
1 'polypeptide(L)'
;MAFIGNARSTATRLLGRVFSASLLVARRHSLPMPARPSGVWQGRRFWSSRVGESELPLYDLCSDQVMDFPGGKVTFIPEMRFLSNSDERIGCYRVLDDNGHVLSGSSFHEVNEELGVKMYRHMITLQVMDTILYEAQRQGRISFYLTSTGEEAINIASAAALNYEDIVFPQYREPGVLLWRGFALQEFANQCFGNKSDYGKGRQMPIHYGSSKHNYFTVSSPIATQIPHAVGAAYSLKMDRKNACAITYFGDGGTSEGDFHAALNFAAVMEVPIIFFCRNNGWAISTPTTEQFRSDGAVIRGQAYGIRSIRVDGNDALAVYSAVYAAREMAVSETRPILVEALTYRVGHHSTSDDSTKYRPIDEIEH
;
A
#
# COMPACT_ATOMS: atom_id res chain seq x y z
N MET A 1 -27.78 37.37 -3.21
CA MET A 1 -28.05 37.47 -1.75
C MET A 1 -26.72 37.31 -1.05
N ALA A 2 -26.27 38.36 -0.38
CA ALA A 2 -24.93 38.55 0.14
C ALA A 2 -24.72 37.85 1.49
N PHE A 3 -23.52 37.32 1.75
CA PHE A 3 -22.86 37.46 3.05
C PHE A 3 -21.34 37.44 2.84
N ILE A 4 -20.75 38.64 2.88
CA ILE A 4 -19.32 38.89 3.08
C ILE A 4 -19.19 39.33 4.53
N GLY A 5 -18.47 38.56 5.34
CA GLY A 5 -18.17 38.86 6.74
C GLY A 5 -16.67 38.99 6.94
N ASN A 6 -16.24 40.23 7.14
CA ASN A 6 -14.87 40.71 7.28
C ASN A 6 -14.37 40.51 8.72
N ALA A 7 -13.19 39.94 8.93
CA ALA A 7 -12.45 40.07 10.19
C ALA A 7 -10.94 40.02 9.93
N ARG A 8 -10.33 41.21 9.80
CA ARG A 8 -8.89 41.45 9.95
C ARG A 8 -8.59 41.92 11.37
N SER A 9 -7.34 41.71 11.78
CA SER A 9 -6.59 42.34 12.89
C SER A 9 -6.62 41.63 14.25
N THR A 10 -5.53 40.92 14.54
CA THR A 10 -4.72 41.25 15.73
C THR A 10 -3.25 40.86 15.51
N ALA A 11 -2.38 41.72 16.02
CA ALA A 11 -0.97 41.80 15.72
C ALA A 11 -0.09 41.14 16.79
N THR A 12 1.01 40.54 16.33
CA THR A 12 2.40 40.64 16.84
C THR A 12 2.65 40.55 18.36
N ARG A 13 3.36 39.48 18.79
CA ARG A 13 4.65 39.49 19.53
C ARG A 13 4.88 38.15 20.25
N LEU A 14 5.96 37.45 19.91
CA LEU A 14 7.03 37.07 20.85
C LEU A 14 8.15 36.30 20.12
N LEU A 15 9.28 36.99 19.98
CA LEU A 15 10.59 36.44 19.63
C LEU A 15 11.37 36.26 20.94
N GLY A 16 12.11 35.16 21.07
CA GLY A 16 13.44 35.21 21.71
C GLY A 16 13.83 34.08 22.67
N ARG A 17 14.80 33.27 22.20
CA ARG A 17 15.92 32.60 22.92
C ARG A 17 15.52 31.37 23.75
N VAL A 18 16.23 30.23 23.68
CA VAL A 18 17.60 29.99 24.16
C VAL A 18 18.35 28.90 23.35
N PHE A 19 19.67 29.05 23.31
CA PHE A 19 20.72 28.25 22.67
C PHE A 19 21.13 26.97 23.45
N SER A 20 21.65 25.99 22.68
CA SER A 20 22.85 25.13 22.93
C SER A 20 22.85 24.01 23.99
N ALA A 21 23.16 22.78 23.54
CA ALA A 21 24.29 21.91 23.96
C ALA A 21 24.14 20.52 23.26
N SER A 22 24.94 20.17 22.24
CA SER A 22 26.29 19.57 22.26
C SER A 22 26.39 18.12 22.75
N LEU A 23 26.72 17.26 21.79
CA LEU A 23 27.58 16.07 21.79
C LEU A 23 27.68 15.18 23.05
N LEU A 24 27.42 13.87 22.85
CA LEU A 24 28.37 12.85 23.32
C LEU A 24 28.45 11.67 22.34
N VAL A 25 29.58 11.58 21.66
CA VAL A 25 30.02 10.45 20.82
C VAL A 25 30.73 9.45 21.73
N ALA A 26 30.27 8.21 21.79
CA ALA A 26 31.02 7.10 22.36
C ALA A 26 31.46 6.15 21.24
N ARG A 27 32.70 6.34 20.77
CA ARG A 27 33.43 5.35 19.95
C ARG A 27 33.86 4.19 20.86
N ARG A 28 33.57 2.95 20.46
CA ARG A 28 34.39 1.79 20.84
C ARG A 28 34.98 1.17 19.59
N HIS A 29 36.31 1.16 19.54
CA HIS A 29 37.11 0.40 18.60
C HIS A 29 37.29 -1.04 19.12
N SER A 30 37.14 -2.02 18.23
CA SER A 30 37.83 -3.31 18.32
C SER A 30 38.29 -3.74 16.91
N LEU A 31 39.56 -4.13 16.85
CA LEU A 31 40.38 -4.47 15.67
C LEU A 31 40.08 -5.90 15.13
N PRO A 32 40.61 -6.28 13.95
CA PRO A 32 40.00 -7.27 13.05
C PRO A 32 40.50 -8.71 13.28
N MET A 33 39.68 -9.69 12.89
CA MET A 33 40.05 -11.10 12.75
C MET A 33 40.20 -11.49 11.26
N PRO A 34 41.05 -12.49 10.94
CA PRO A 34 41.66 -12.62 9.62
C PRO A 34 40.78 -13.34 8.59
N ALA A 35 41.02 -13.03 7.32
CA ALA A 35 40.42 -13.70 6.16
C ALA A 35 41.12 -15.04 5.83
N ARG A 36 40.33 -16.04 5.40
CA ARG A 36 40.73 -17.16 4.51
C ARG A 36 39.47 -17.93 4.00
N PRO A 37 39.57 -18.77 2.93
CA PRO A 37 38.83 -18.53 1.68
C PRO A 37 37.70 -19.54 1.37
N SER A 38 36.89 -19.14 0.38
CA SER A 38 36.13 -19.92 -0.61
C SER A 38 35.36 -21.20 -0.22
N GLY A 39 34.05 -21.17 -0.50
CA GLY A 39 33.32 -22.33 -1.02
C GLY A 39 32.21 -22.86 -0.12
N VAL A 40 31.07 -23.15 -0.77
CA VAL A 40 29.85 -23.81 -0.27
C VAL A 40 28.84 -22.87 0.38
N TRP A 41 27.68 -22.79 -0.28
CA TRP A 41 26.44 -22.19 0.22
C TRP A 41 26.08 -22.79 1.59
N GLN A 42 26.48 -22.12 2.66
CA GLN A 42 25.88 -22.32 3.98
C GLN A 42 24.61 -21.47 4.03
N GLY A 43 23.46 -22.14 4.03
CA GLY A 43 22.20 -21.51 4.39
C GLY A 43 22.33 -20.95 5.81
N ARG A 44 22.50 -19.63 5.92
CA ARG A 44 22.34 -18.94 7.20
C ARG A 44 20.88 -19.06 7.59
N ARG A 45 20.55 -20.04 8.43
CA ARG A 45 19.32 -19.99 9.25
C ARG A 45 19.47 -18.78 10.16
N PHE A 46 18.83 -17.68 9.78
CA PHE A 46 18.79 -16.51 10.64
C PHE A 46 17.80 -16.75 11.77
N TRP A 47 18.26 -16.39 12.96
CA TRP A 47 17.50 -16.33 14.19
C TRP A 47 16.34 -15.36 13.97
N SER A 48 15.11 -15.83 14.17
CA SER A 48 13.93 -14.98 14.25
C SER A 48 14.26 -13.78 15.14
N SER A 49 14.13 -12.56 14.60
CA SER A 49 14.17 -11.34 15.39
C SER A 49 13.28 -11.54 16.60
N ARG A 50 13.82 -11.38 17.81
CA ARG A 50 13.01 -11.40 19.04
C ARG A 50 11.83 -10.48 18.81
N VAL A 51 10.65 -11.09 18.72
CA VAL A 51 9.38 -10.41 18.79
C VAL A 51 9.48 -9.60 20.08
N GLY A 52 9.37 -8.27 19.98
CA GLY A 52 9.19 -7.44 21.16
C GLY A 52 8.05 -8.05 21.97
N GLU A 53 8.23 -8.15 23.29
CA GLU A 53 7.28 -8.77 24.22
C GLU A 53 5.89 -8.13 24.08
N SER A 54 5.12 -8.56 23.09
CA SER A 54 3.68 -8.55 23.15
C SER A 54 3.33 -9.84 23.86
N GLU A 55 2.85 -9.73 25.10
CA GLU A 55 2.33 -10.83 25.88
C GLU A 55 1.22 -11.54 25.08
N LEU A 56 1.60 -12.54 24.29
CA LEU A 56 0.70 -13.63 23.97
C LEU A 56 0.29 -14.24 25.31
N PRO A 57 -0.98 -14.60 25.52
CA PRO A 57 -1.43 -15.07 26.83
C PRO A 57 -0.50 -16.19 27.28
N LEU A 58 0.12 -16.02 28.45
CA LEU A 58 0.88 -17.07 29.11
C LEU A 58 -0.11 -18.19 29.44
N TYR A 59 -0.30 -19.09 28.49
CA TYR A 59 -1.13 -20.27 28.66
C TYR A 59 -0.46 -21.14 29.72
N ASP A 60 -1.25 -21.59 30.70
CA ASP A 60 -0.79 -22.49 31.76
C ASP A 60 -0.42 -23.85 31.13
N LEU A 61 0.82 -23.95 30.65
CA LEU A 61 1.36 -25.10 29.91
C LEU A 61 1.61 -26.23 30.90
N CYS A 62 0.64 -27.13 31.03
CA CYS A 62 0.69 -28.25 31.98
C CYS A 62 1.68 -29.38 31.55
N SER A 63 2.56 -29.14 30.58
CA SER A 63 3.51 -30.13 30.05
C SER A 63 4.81 -29.48 29.58
N ASP A 64 5.93 -29.86 30.20
CA ASP A 64 7.29 -29.49 29.77
C ASP A 64 7.76 -30.24 28.51
N GLN A 65 6.90 -31.08 27.92
CA GLN A 65 7.25 -31.88 26.76
C GLN A 65 7.19 -31.04 25.47
N VAL A 66 8.32 -31.02 24.77
CA VAL A 66 8.50 -30.30 23.51
C VAL A 66 8.97 -31.28 22.44
N MET A 67 8.36 -31.21 21.26
CA MET A 67 8.83 -31.90 20.06
C MET A 67 9.77 -30.99 19.28
N ASP A 68 10.96 -31.49 18.97
CA ASP A 68 11.86 -30.85 18.02
C ASP A 68 11.47 -31.30 16.61
N PHE A 69 10.65 -30.49 15.92
CA PHE A 69 10.12 -30.78 14.59
C PHE A 69 10.82 -29.92 13.53
N PRO A 70 11.01 -30.40 12.28
CA PRO A 70 11.50 -29.56 11.20
C PRO A 70 10.65 -28.28 11.05
N GLY A 71 11.25 -27.12 11.33
CA GLY A 71 10.56 -25.82 11.31
C GLY A 71 10.49 -25.12 12.68
N GLY A 72 10.73 -25.84 13.78
CA GLY A 72 10.82 -25.24 15.11
C GLY A 72 10.40 -26.20 16.23
N LYS A 73 10.64 -25.76 17.47
CA LYS A 73 10.16 -26.46 18.67
C LYS A 73 8.65 -26.27 18.82
N VAL A 74 7.93 -27.37 19.03
CA VAL A 74 6.47 -27.37 19.22
C VAL A 74 6.14 -27.94 20.60
N THR A 75 5.40 -27.18 21.40
CA THR A 75 4.96 -27.59 22.73
C THR A 75 3.67 -28.41 22.63
N PHE A 76 3.59 -29.54 23.33
CA PHE A 76 2.36 -30.34 23.38
C PHE A 76 1.32 -29.71 24.30
N ILE A 77 0.05 -29.70 23.86
CA ILE A 77 -1.11 -29.34 24.69
C ILE A 77 -1.95 -30.58 24.99
N PRO A 78 -2.38 -30.82 26.24
CA PRO A 78 -3.13 -32.02 26.60
C PRO A 78 -4.63 -31.91 26.24
N GLU A 79 -5.14 -30.69 26.07
CA GLU A 79 -6.55 -30.44 25.78
C GLU A 79 -6.77 -30.21 24.29
N MET A 80 -7.74 -30.92 23.72
CA MET A 80 -8.17 -30.70 22.34
C MET A 80 -8.80 -29.30 22.21
N ARG A 81 -8.10 -28.39 21.54
CA ARG A 81 -8.56 -27.02 21.30
C ARG A 81 -8.29 -26.60 19.86
N PHE A 82 -9.31 -26.07 19.21
CA PHE A 82 -9.15 -25.40 17.91
C PHE A 82 -8.81 -23.94 18.15
N LEU A 83 -7.93 -23.38 17.32
CA LEU A 83 -7.70 -21.93 17.29
C LEU A 83 -8.98 -21.28 16.72
N SER A 84 -9.64 -20.44 17.52
CA SER A 84 -10.75 -19.63 17.04
C SER A 84 -10.22 -18.44 16.25
N ASN A 85 -11.07 -17.88 15.40
CA ASN A 85 -10.84 -16.53 14.91
C ASN A 85 -10.84 -15.56 16.10
N SER A 86 -10.00 -14.53 16.05
CA SER A 86 -10.08 -13.43 17.00
C SER A 86 -11.36 -12.63 16.76
N ASP A 87 -12.12 -12.36 17.82
CA ASP A 87 -13.24 -11.41 17.76
C ASP A 87 -12.74 -9.95 17.66
N GLU A 88 -11.51 -9.70 18.12
CA GLU A 88 -10.86 -8.40 18.00
C GLU A 88 -10.26 -8.23 16.61
N ARG A 89 -10.62 -7.12 15.95
CA ARG A 89 -10.08 -6.73 14.65
C ARG A 89 -8.76 -5.97 14.81
N ILE A 90 -7.87 -6.14 13.85
CA ILE A 90 -6.62 -5.38 13.76
C ILE A 90 -6.95 -3.90 13.60
N GLY A 91 -6.32 -3.08 14.44
CA GLY A 91 -6.50 -1.62 14.46
C GLY A 91 -6.13 -0.97 13.12
N CYS A 92 -6.80 0.16 12.84
CA CYS A 92 -6.58 0.94 11.63
C CYS A 92 -5.69 2.14 11.97
N TYR A 93 -4.48 2.20 11.40
CA TYR A 93 -3.56 3.31 11.60
C TYR A 93 -4.08 4.58 10.90
N ARG A 94 -4.16 5.66 11.68
CA ARG A 94 -4.73 6.95 11.28
C ARG A 94 -3.94 8.08 11.95
N VAL A 95 -3.76 9.19 11.24
CA VAL A 95 -3.02 10.39 11.66
C VAL A 95 -3.95 11.59 11.83
N LEU A 96 -4.88 11.80 10.91
CA LEU A 96 -5.79 12.93 10.86
C LEU A 96 -7.20 12.51 11.24
N ASP A 97 -7.88 13.28 12.10
CA ASP A 97 -9.31 13.14 12.35
C ASP A 97 -10.15 13.64 11.15
N ASP A 98 -11.48 13.53 11.23
CA ASP A 98 -12.39 13.91 10.12
C ASP A 98 -12.36 15.42 9.83
N ASN A 99 -11.82 16.23 10.74
CA ASN A 99 -11.64 17.67 10.57
C ASN A 99 -10.24 18.04 10.08
N GLY A 100 -9.38 17.04 9.82
CA GLY A 100 -8.00 17.24 9.39
C GLY A 100 -7.03 17.64 10.51
N HIS A 101 -7.40 17.45 11.79
CA HIS A 101 -6.49 17.66 12.91
C HIS A 101 -5.70 16.39 13.23
N VAL A 102 -4.43 16.57 13.59
CA VAL A 102 -3.56 15.46 14.00
C VAL A 102 -4.07 14.83 15.31
N LEU A 103 -4.28 13.51 15.28
CA LEU A 103 -4.68 12.73 16.45
C LEU A 103 -3.56 12.73 17.50
N SER A 104 -3.95 12.86 18.78
CA SER A 104 -3.02 12.83 19.90
C SER A 104 -2.29 11.49 19.98
N GLY A 105 -0.96 11.53 20.07
CA GLY A 105 -0.12 10.32 20.14
C GLY A 105 0.15 9.64 18.79
N SER A 106 -0.33 10.22 17.67
CA SER A 106 0.05 9.73 16.35
C SER A 106 1.55 9.94 16.09
N SER A 107 2.21 8.89 15.59
CA SER A 107 3.60 8.93 15.15
C SER A 107 3.64 8.74 13.65
N PHE A 108 3.97 9.79 12.91
CA PHE A 108 3.93 9.79 11.46
C PHE A 108 5.16 10.48 10.86
N HIS A 109 5.41 10.24 9.57
CA HIS A 109 6.50 10.92 8.87
C HIS A 109 6.07 12.34 8.53
N GLU A 110 6.82 13.34 9.02
CA GLU A 110 6.48 14.74 8.83
C GLU A 110 6.50 15.11 7.33
N VAL A 111 5.38 15.67 6.87
CA VAL A 111 5.19 16.15 5.50
C VAL A 111 5.24 17.66 5.53
N ASN A 112 6.20 18.24 4.80
CA ASN A 112 6.27 19.69 4.69
C ASN A 112 5.12 20.27 3.84
N GLU A 113 4.87 21.57 3.97
CA GLU A 113 3.77 22.27 3.29
C GLU A 113 3.81 22.09 1.77
N GLU A 114 5.00 22.19 1.16
CA GLU A 114 5.17 22.04 -0.29
C GLU A 114 4.70 20.67 -0.78
N LEU A 115 5.13 19.60 -0.09
CA LEU A 115 4.74 18.23 -0.40
C LEU A 115 3.24 18.01 -0.16
N GLY A 116 2.70 18.52 0.96
CA GLY A 116 1.27 18.45 1.28
C GLY A 116 0.40 19.11 0.21
N VAL A 117 0.74 20.35 -0.17
CA VAL A 117 0.05 21.08 -1.24
C VAL A 117 0.18 20.37 -2.58
N LYS A 118 1.35 19.79 -2.88
CA LYS A 118 1.55 19.02 -4.11
C LYS A 118 0.64 17.78 -4.14
N MET A 119 0.56 17.02 -3.06
CA MET A 119 -0.35 15.87 -2.95
C MET A 119 -1.80 16.30 -3.15
N TYR A 120 -2.25 17.35 -2.45
CA TYR A 120 -3.60 17.89 -2.59
C TYR A 120 -3.93 18.26 -4.04
N ARG A 121 -3.04 19.01 -4.71
CA ARG A 121 -3.24 19.41 -6.12
C ARG A 121 -3.35 18.21 -7.06
N HIS A 122 -2.58 17.14 -6.83
CA HIS A 122 -2.64 15.94 -7.67
C HIS A 122 -3.90 15.11 -7.39
N MET A 123 -4.40 15.06 -6.15
CA MET A 123 -5.69 14.42 -5.83
C MET A 123 -6.83 15.12 -6.57
N ILE A 124 -6.88 16.46 -6.53
CA ILE A 124 -7.87 17.24 -7.29
C ILE A 124 -7.70 17.06 -8.80
N THR A 125 -6.46 17.05 -9.30
CA THR A 125 -6.19 16.85 -10.73
C THR A 125 -6.70 15.49 -11.21
N LEU A 126 -6.47 14.43 -10.43
CA LEU A 126 -6.98 13.08 -10.70
C LEU A 126 -8.51 13.08 -10.73
N GLN A 127 -9.17 13.66 -9.72
CA GLN A 127 -10.63 13.74 -9.66
C GLN A 127 -11.22 14.47 -10.88
N VAL A 128 -10.64 15.60 -11.28
CA VAL A 128 -11.08 16.37 -12.45
C VAL A 128 -10.87 15.59 -13.75
N MET A 129 -9.72 14.91 -13.89
CA MET A 129 -9.46 14.03 -15.04
C MET A 129 -10.52 12.93 -15.14
N ASP A 130 -10.86 12.32 -14.01
CA ASP A 130 -11.87 11.27 -13.94
C ASP A 130 -13.25 11.77 -14.33
N THR A 131 -13.69 12.93 -13.84
CA THR A 131 -14.96 13.54 -14.25
C THR A 131 -15.01 13.75 -15.76
N ILE A 132 -13.95 14.31 -16.36
CA ILE A 132 -13.92 14.62 -17.79
C ILE A 132 -13.94 13.34 -18.64
N LEU A 133 -13.12 12.35 -18.32
CA LEU A 133 -13.01 11.12 -19.12
C LEU A 133 -14.21 10.19 -18.91
N TYR A 134 -14.81 10.18 -17.72
CA TYR A 134 -16.08 9.50 -17.48
C TYR A 134 -17.17 10.06 -18.38
N GLU A 135 -17.34 11.38 -18.43
CA GLU A 135 -18.31 12.02 -19.32
C GLU A 135 -17.99 11.84 -20.81
N ALA A 136 -16.71 11.84 -21.19
CA ALA A 136 -16.30 11.51 -22.55
C ALA A 136 -16.75 10.09 -22.93
N GLN A 137 -16.69 9.14 -21.99
CA GLN A 137 -17.20 7.79 -22.19
C GLN A 137 -18.73 7.78 -22.30
N ARG A 138 -19.46 8.53 -21.47
CA ARG A 138 -20.93 8.65 -21.56
C ARG A 138 -21.40 9.23 -22.90
N GLN A 139 -20.59 10.08 -23.52
CA GLN A 139 -20.81 10.61 -24.87
C GLN A 139 -20.35 9.66 -26.00
N GLY A 140 -19.82 8.48 -25.69
CA GLY A 140 -19.31 7.51 -26.67
C GLY A 140 -17.99 7.93 -27.34
N ARG A 141 -17.26 8.90 -26.79
CA ARG A 141 -15.96 9.37 -27.35
C ARG A 141 -14.83 8.39 -27.07
N ILE A 142 -14.91 7.69 -25.95
CA ILE A 142 -14.03 6.57 -25.58
C ILE A 142 -14.89 5.36 -25.23
N SER A 143 -14.35 4.15 -25.36
CA SER A 143 -15.14 2.92 -25.23
C SER A 143 -15.41 2.50 -23.78
N PHE A 144 -14.51 2.82 -22.85
CA PHE A 144 -14.56 2.36 -21.47
C PHE A 144 -13.82 3.34 -20.54
N TYR A 145 -14.24 3.42 -19.27
CA TYR A 145 -13.52 4.17 -18.24
C TYR A 145 -13.80 3.63 -16.82
N LEU A 146 -12.83 3.83 -15.91
CA LEU A 146 -12.92 3.57 -14.47
C LEU A 146 -12.48 4.84 -13.75
N THR A 147 -13.26 5.31 -12.77
CA THR A 147 -12.83 6.41 -11.91
C THR A 147 -12.07 5.88 -10.69
N SER A 148 -11.32 6.74 -10.02
CA SER A 148 -10.61 6.44 -8.76
C SER A 148 -11.22 7.21 -7.58
N THR A 149 -12.49 7.62 -7.70
CA THR A 149 -13.19 8.45 -6.71
C THR A 149 -13.28 7.74 -5.36
N GLY A 150 -12.77 8.39 -4.32
CA GLY A 150 -12.61 7.84 -2.97
C GLY A 150 -11.22 7.25 -2.72
N GLU A 151 -10.42 7.02 -3.76
CA GLU A 151 -9.11 6.36 -3.68
C GLU A 151 -7.95 7.29 -4.13
N GLU A 152 -8.21 8.60 -4.21
CA GLU A 152 -7.21 9.60 -4.63
C GLU A 152 -6.05 9.70 -3.66
N ALA A 153 -6.32 9.65 -2.35
CA ALA A 153 -5.28 9.68 -1.32
C ALA A 153 -4.38 8.44 -1.38
N ILE A 154 -4.97 7.24 -1.54
CA ILE A 154 -4.23 6.00 -1.80
C ILE A 154 -3.29 6.17 -2.99
N ASN A 155 -3.81 6.68 -4.11
CA ASN A 155 -3.05 6.88 -5.34
C ASN A 155 -1.84 7.82 -5.13
N ILE A 156 -2.11 9.03 -4.66
CA ILE A 156 -1.13 10.11 -4.64
C ILE A 156 -0.15 9.97 -3.48
N ALA A 157 -0.64 9.68 -2.28
CA ALA A 157 0.21 9.61 -1.09
C ALA A 157 1.13 8.39 -1.10
N SER A 158 0.65 7.23 -1.59
CA SER A 158 1.53 6.06 -1.75
C SER A 158 2.64 6.33 -2.78
N ALA A 159 2.32 6.97 -3.91
CA ALA A 159 3.30 7.34 -4.92
C ALA A 159 4.32 8.38 -4.42
N ALA A 160 3.88 9.32 -3.57
CA ALA A 160 4.74 10.31 -2.94
C ALA A 160 5.78 9.72 -1.98
N ALA A 161 5.47 8.57 -1.37
CA ALA A 161 6.35 7.87 -0.45
C ALA A 161 7.36 6.94 -1.14
N LEU A 162 7.24 6.73 -2.46
CA LEU A 162 8.14 5.89 -3.25
C LEU A 162 9.24 6.71 -3.93
N ASN A 163 10.37 6.07 -4.18
CA ASN A 163 11.41 6.59 -5.05
C ASN A 163 11.07 6.29 -6.52
N TYR A 164 11.69 7.03 -7.44
CA TYR A 164 11.42 6.87 -8.87
C TYR A 164 11.90 5.51 -9.40
N GLU A 165 12.97 4.96 -8.80
CA GLU A 165 13.56 3.66 -9.12
C GLU A 165 12.69 2.48 -8.66
N ASP A 166 11.74 2.70 -7.75
CA ASP A 166 10.82 1.65 -7.31
C ASP A 166 9.86 1.29 -8.45
N ILE A 167 9.61 -0.01 -8.64
CA ILE A 167 8.83 -0.54 -9.76
C ILE A 167 7.37 -0.69 -9.33
N VAL A 168 6.46 -0.09 -10.09
CA VAL A 168 5.01 -0.11 -9.80
C VAL A 168 4.29 -1.13 -10.67
N PHE A 169 3.55 -2.03 -10.01
CA PHE A 169 2.65 -3.00 -10.62
C PHE A 169 1.20 -2.64 -10.27
N PRO A 170 0.49 -1.95 -11.16
CA PRO A 170 -0.89 -1.51 -10.92
C PRO A 170 -1.91 -2.63 -11.19
N GLN A 171 -3.14 -2.44 -10.71
CA GLN A 171 -4.29 -3.24 -11.11
C GLN A 171 -5.08 -2.56 -12.23
N TYR A 172 -5.62 -1.36 -11.99
CA TYR A 172 -6.34 -0.51 -12.95
C TYR A 172 -6.90 0.79 -12.33
N ARG A 173 -6.84 0.95 -11.00
CA ARG A 173 -7.34 2.13 -10.27
C ARG A 173 -6.20 2.97 -9.71
N GLU A 174 -5.02 2.84 -10.30
CA GLU A 174 -3.80 3.53 -9.91
C GLU A 174 -3.31 4.64 -10.88
N PRO A 175 -4.17 5.34 -11.67
CA PRO A 175 -3.68 6.37 -12.59
C PRO A 175 -3.04 7.54 -11.85
N GLY A 176 -3.41 7.81 -10.59
CA GLY A 176 -2.80 8.86 -9.79
C GLY A 176 -1.34 8.58 -9.44
N VAL A 177 -0.93 7.31 -9.33
CA VAL A 177 0.49 6.96 -9.14
C VAL A 177 1.30 7.39 -10.37
N LEU A 178 0.76 7.14 -11.55
CA LEU A 178 1.38 7.51 -12.81
C LEU A 178 1.37 9.04 -13.03
N LEU A 179 0.28 9.71 -12.65
CA LEU A 179 0.17 11.18 -12.64
C LEU A 179 1.22 11.82 -11.73
N TRP A 180 1.39 11.31 -10.50
CA TRP A 180 2.40 11.78 -9.55
C TRP A 180 3.83 11.67 -10.11
N ARG A 181 4.11 10.60 -10.86
CA ARG A 181 5.40 10.36 -11.51
C ARG A 181 5.64 11.23 -12.76
N GLY A 182 4.68 12.07 -13.14
CA GLY A 182 4.83 13.06 -14.21
C GLY A 182 4.29 12.63 -15.57
N PHE A 183 3.45 11.60 -15.62
CA PHE A 183 2.71 11.28 -16.84
C PHE A 183 1.66 12.36 -17.12
N ALA A 184 1.70 12.93 -18.30
CA ALA A 184 0.89 14.07 -18.66
C ALA A 184 -0.58 13.67 -18.90
N LEU A 185 -1.51 14.58 -18.59
CA LEU A 185 -2.94 14.42 -18.92
C LEU A 185 -3.18 14.11 -20.40
N GLN A 186 -2.34 14.67 -21.29
CA GLN A 186 -2.39 14.34 -22.72
C GLN A 186 -2.02 12.89 -23.00
N GLU A 187 -1.08 12.30 -22.26
CA GLU A 187 -0.68 10.90 -22.42
C GLU A 187 -1.79 9.95 -21.93
N PHE A 188 -2.47 10.29 -20.83
CA PHE A 188 -3.69 9.58 -20.39
C PHE A 188 -4.76 9.60 -21.47
N ALA A 189 -5.07 10.79 -22.01
CA ALA A 189 -6.03 10.93 -23.10
C ALA A 189 -5.61 10.15 -24.35
N ASN A 190 -4.32 10.15 -24.72
CA ASN A 190 -3.85 9.41 -25.88
C ASN A 190 -4.15 7.92 -25.76
N GLN A 191 -3.91 7.33 -24.59
CA GLN A 191 -4.20 5.92 -24.32
C GLN A 191 -5.72 5.64 -24.35
N CYS A 192 -6.53 6.46 -23.68
CA CYS A 192 -7.99 6.26 -23.66
C CYS A 192 -8.63 6.36 -25.05
N PHE A 193 -8.11 7.22 -25.92
CA PHE A 193 -8.60 7.37 -27.29
C PHE A 193 -7.94 6.39 -28.27
N GLY A 194 -6.94 5.62 -27.85
CA GLY A 194 -6.17 4.72 -28.71
C GLY A 194 -5.57 5.42 -29.93
N ASN A 195 -5.17 6.69 -29.79
CA ASN A 195 -4.76 7.51 -30.92
C ASN A 195 -3.29 7.24 -31.33
N LYS A 196 -2.83 7.88 -32.41
CA LYS A 196 -1.46 7.68 -32.95
C LYS A 196 -0.32 8.01 -31.96
N SER A 197 -0.61 8.75 -30.91
CA SER A 197 0.35 9.17 -29.88
C SER A 197 0.30 8.26 -28.65
N ASP A 198 -0.56 7.24 -28.64
CA ASP A 198 -0.56 6.21 -27.60
C ASP A 198 0.69 5.32 -27.73
N TYR A 199 1.48 5.24 -26.66
CA TYR A 199 2.61 4.31 -26.58
C TYR A 199 2.18 2.84 -26.69
N GLY A 200 0.97 2.51 -26.25
CA GLY A 200 0.33 1.19 -26.41
C GLY A 200 -0.18 0.90 -27.81
N LYS A 201 -0.10 1.88 -28.73
CA LYS A 201 -0.53 1.78 -30.13
C LYS A 201 -2.00 1.41 -30.31
N GLY A 202 -2.86 1.80 -29.37
CA GLY A 202 -4.30 1.54 -29.39
C GLY A 202 -4.69 0.06 -29.25
N ARG A 203 -3.80 -0.77 -28.71
CA ARG A 203 -4.00 -2.24 -28.65
C ARG A 203 -4.73 -2.72 -27.40
N GLN A 204 -4.72 -1.91 -26.35
CA GLN A 204 -5.32 -2.24 -25.07
C GLN A 204 -6.63 -1.45 -24.90
N MET A 205 -7.50 -1.95 -24.03
CA MET A 205 -8.67 -1.20 -23.57
C MET A 205 -8.24 0.16 -22.99
N PRO A 206 -9.06 1.24 -23.08
CA PRO A 206 -8.83 2.44 -22.30
C PRO A 206 -8.55 2.11 -20.84
N ILE A 207 -7.82 2.97 -20.14
CA ILE A 207 -7.31 2.84 -18.76
C ILE A 207 -6.21 1.80 -18.52
N HIS A 208 -5.85 1.01 -19.53
CA HIS A 208 -4.70 0.11 -19.44
C HIS A 208 -3.39 0.86 -19.67
N TYR A 209 -3.09 1.81 -18.78
CA TYR A 209 -1.90 2.65 -18.86
C TYR A 209 -0.63 1.84 -18.59
N GLY A 210 0.49 2.31 -19.15
CA GLY A 210 1.81 1.72 -18.95
C GLY A 210 2.90 2.71 -19.35
N SER A 211 4.00 2.74 -18.61
CA SER A 211 5.12 3.61 -18.95
C SER A 211 6.44 3.12 -18.36
N SER A 212 7.34 2.65 -19.24
CA SER A 212 8.70 2.25 -18.86
C SER A 212 9.50 3.43 -18.29
N LYS A 213 9.31 4.63 -18.84
CA LYS A 213 9.94 5.86 -18.34
C LYS A 213 9.65 6.06 -16.85
N HIS A 214 8.41 5.83 -16.42
CA HIS A 214 7.95 6.08 -15.06
C HIS A 214 8.02 4.84 -14.16
N ASN A 215 8.74 3.77 -14.56
CA ASN A 215 8.80 2.49 -13.85
C ASN A 215 7.41 1.96 -13.46
N TYR A 216 6.45 2.08 -14.38
CA TYR A 216 5.06 1.69 -14.17
C TYR A 216 4.69 0.61 -15.19
N PHE A 217 4.47 -0.60 -14.70
CA PHE A 217 4.14 -1.76 -15.54
C PHE A 217 2.79 -1.54 -16.22
N THR A 218 2.68 -2.00 -17.47
CA THR A 218 1.43 -1.88 -18.23
C THR A 218 0.33 -2.71 -17.58
N VAL A 219 -0.79 -2.07 -17.29
CA VAL A 219 -2.01 -2.71 -16.77
C VAL A 219 -2.51 -3.81 -17.72
N SER A 220 -3.05 -4.88 -17.15
CA SER A 220 -3.80 -5.92 -17.85
C SER A 220 -5.10 -6.24 -17.12
N SER A 221 -6.16 -6.62 -17.84
CA SER A 221 -7.46 -6.96 -17.22
C SER A 221 -7.44 -8.16 -16.25
N PRO A 222 -6.70 -9.25 -16.50
CA PRO A 222 -6.70 -10.41 -15.61
C PRO A 222 -6.25 -10.04 -14.19
N ILE A 223 -7.15 -10.26 -13.22
CA ILE A 223 -6.97 -9.86 -11.83
C ILE A 223 -5.83 -10.63 -11.19
N ALA A 224 -5.09 -9.97 -10.30
CA ALA A 224 -4.00 -10.50 -9.48
C ALA A 224 -2.76 -11.01 -10.23
N THR A 225 -2.80 -11.18 -11.56
CA THR A 225 -1.65 -11.66 -12.35
C THR A 225 -0.39 -10.81 -12.22
N GLN A 226 -0.53 -9.51 -11.94
CA GLN A 226 0.60 -8.61 -11.70
C GLN A 226 1.32 -8.89 -10.37
N ILE A 227 0.64 -9.48 -9.39
CA ILE A 227 1.16 -9.66 -8.03
C ILE A 227 2.39 -10.59 -8.03
N PRO A 228 2.37 -11.81 -8.61
CA PRO A 228 3.56 -12.65 -8.70
C PRO A 228 4.62 -12.08 -9.65
N HIS A 229 4.24 -11.33 -10.69
CA HIS A 229 5.21 -10.62 -11.54
C HIS A 229 5.99 -9.56 -10.75
N ALA A 230 5.32 -8.84 -9.85
CA ALA A 230 5.98 -7.88 -8.95
C ALA A 230 6.98 -8.57 -8.03
N VAL A 231 6.66 -9.77 -7.53
CA VAL A 231 7.59 -10.59 -6.73
C VAL A 231 8.82 -10.98 -7.54
N GLY A 232 8.65 -11.37 -8.80
CA GLY A 232 9.77 -11.65 -9.72
C GLY A 232 10.65 -10.42 -9.96
N ALA A 233 10.05 -9.25 -10.16
CA ALA A 233 10.78 -7.99 -10.30
C ALA A 233 11.54 -7.60 -9.02
N ALA A 234 10.91 -7.74 -7.85
CA ALA A 234 11.56 -7.52 -6.55
C ALA A 234 12.73 -8.49 -6.33
N TYR A 235 12.57 -9.76 -6.73
CA TYR A 235 13.65 -10.74 -6.69
C TYR A 235 14.83 -10.33 -7.56
N SER A 236 14.58 -9.78 -8.75
CA SER A 236 15.62 -9.22 -9.61
C SER A 236 16.34 -8.03 -8.95
N LEU A 237 15.59 -7.07 -8.38
CA LEU A 237 16.16 -5.93 -7.64
C LEU A 237 17.09 -6.39 -6.50
N LYS A 238 16.70 -7.45 -5.78
CA LYS A 238 17.53 -8.08 -4.76
C LYS A 238 18.82 -8.67 -5.33
N MET A 239 18.72 -9.46 -6.40
CA MET A 239 19.89 -10.08 -7.04
C MET A 239 20.91 -9.03 -7.50
N ASP A 240 20.41 -7.92 -8.03
CA ASP A 240 21.20 -6.78 -8.49
C ASP A 240 21.64 -5.83 -7.36
N ARG A 241 21.25 -6.10 -6.12
CA ARG A 241 21.52 -5.28 -4.93
C ARG A 241 21.12 -3.82 -5.13
N LYS A 242 19.96 -3.59 -5.76
CA LYS A 242 19.42 -2.25 -5.97
C LYS A 242 18.80 -1.72 -4.68
N ASN A 243 18.98 -0.42 -4.43
CA ASN A 243 18.31 0.29 -3.34
C ASN A 243 16.86 0.68 -3.73
N ALA A 244 16.09 -0.30 -4.19
CA ALA A 244 14.75 -0.12 -4.71
C ALA A 244 13.87 -1.33 -4.37
N CYS A 245 12.56 -1.12 -4.30
CA CYS A 245 11.57 -2.18 -4.12
C CYS A 245 10.60 -2.25 -5.30
N ALA A 246 9.82 -3.32 -5.35
CA ALA A 246 8.57 -3.32 -6.12
C ALA A 246 7.40 -2.95 -5.20
N ILE A 247 6.38 -2.33 -5.75
CA ILE A 247 5.07 -2.20 -5.11
C ILE A 247 4.00 -2.73 -6.06
N THR A 248 3.10 -3.57 -5.55
CA THR A 248 1.98 -4.09 -6.31
C THR A 248 0.66 -3.70 -5.66
N TYR A 249 -0.24 -3.13 -6.46
CA TYR A 249 -1.57 -2.73 -6.02
C TYR A 249 -2.60 -3.77 -6.44
N PHE A 250 -3.58 -4.01 -5.58
CA PHE A 250 -4.71 -4.91 -5.86
C PHE A 250 -5.89 -4.58 -4.93
N GLY A 251 -7.11 -4.84 -5.38
CA GLY A 251 -8.32 -4.70 -4.55
C GLY A 251 -8.55 -5.89 -3.62
N ASP A 252 -9.46 -5.72 -2.65
CA ASP A 252 -9.94 -6.79 -1.76
C ASP A 252 -10.44 -8.01 -2.55
N GLY A 253 -11.15 -7.80 -3.67
CA GLY A 253 -11.54 -8.87 -4.59
C GLY A 253 -10.36 -9.69 -5.13
N GLY A 254 -9.25 -9.03 -5.47
CA GLY A 254 -8.04 -9.67 -6.00
C GLY A 254 -7.32 -10.56 -4.99
N THR A 255 -7.61 -10.42 -3.69
CA THR A 255 -7.05 -11.28 -2.65
C THR A 255 -7.56 -12.71 -2.70
N SER A 256 -8.63 -12.97 -3.44
CA SER A 256 -9.23 -14.31 -3.59
C SER A 256 -8.74 -15.05 -4.83
N GLU A 257 -7.93 -14.43 -5.68
CA GLU A 257 -7.27 -15.10 -6.80
C GLU A 257 -6.09 -15.96 -6.33
N GLY A 258 -5.83 -17.07 -7.02
CA GLY A 258 -4.72 -17.98 -6.68
C GLY A 258 -3.34 -17.32 -6.75
N ASP A 259 -3.18 -16.35 -7.64
CA ASP A 259 -1.93 -15.59 -7.82
C ASP A 259 -1.56 -14.76 -6.59
N PHE A 260 -2.54 -14.29 -5.81
CA PHE A 260 -2.28 -13.61 -4.54
C PHE A 260 -1.61 -14.56 -3.53
N HIS A 261 -2.14 -15.78 -3.38
CA HIS A 261 -1.55 -16.80 -2.51
C HIS A 261 -0.11 -17.15 -2.95
N ALA A 262 0.08 -17.41 -4.26
CA ALA A 262 1.38 -17.74 -4.80
C ALA A 262 2.40 -16.63 -4.53
N ALA A 263 2.02 -15.38 -4.77
CA ALA A 263 2.92 -14.25 -4.60
C ALA A 263 3.33 -14.01 -3.14
N LEU A 264 2.40 -14.05 -2.18
CA LEU A 264 2.73 -13.86 -0.77
C LEU A 264 3.71 -14.94 -0.29
N ASN A 265 3.43 -16.20 -0.60
CA ASN A 265 4.30 -17.30 -0.19
C ASN A 265 5.70 -17.19 -0.83
N PHE A 266 5.78 -16.93 -2.13
CA PHE A 266 7.06 -16.76 -2.82
C PHE A 266 7.84 -15.57 -2.25
N ALA A 267 7.19 -14.42 -2.01
CA ALA A 267 7.88 -13.26 -1.49
C ALA A 267 8.43 -13.46 -0.07
N ALA A 268 7.70 -14.18 0.77
CA ALA A 268 8.13 -14.51 2.13
C ALA A 268 9.32 -15.49 2.11
N VAL A 269 9.20 -16.61 1.40
CA VAL A 269 10.25 -17.64 1.31
C VAL A 269 11.50 -17.09 0.63
N MET A 270 11.31 -16.32 -0.44
CA MET A 270 12.43 -15.77 -1.21
C MET A 270 12.98 -14.48 -0.61
N GLU A 271 12.40 -13.92 0.46
CA GLU A 271 12.83 -12.68 1.11
C GLU A 271 13.16 -11.59 0.06
N VAL A 272 12.13 -10.94 -0.48
CA VAL A 272 12.28 -9.93 -1.55
C VAL A 272 11.78 -8.55 -1.12
N PRO A 273 12.36 -7.45 -1.63
CA PRO A 273 11.97 -6.08 -1.31
C PRO A 273 10.68 -5.71 -2.06
N ILE A 274 9.53 -6.08 -1.50
CA ILE A 274 8.21 -5.80 -2.10
C ILE A 274 7.21 -5.24 -1.09
N ILE A 275 6.38 -4.31 -1.54
CA ILE A 275 5.19 -3.83 -0.84
C ILE A 275 3.95 -4.40 -1.54
N PHE A 276 3.15 -5.16 -0.81
CA PHE A 276 1.81 -5.57 -1.23
C PHE A 276 0.80 -4.53 -0.74
N PHE A 277 0.22 -3.75 -1.65
CA PHE A 277 -0.71 -2.68 -1.30
C PHE A 277 -2.14 -3.09 -1.67
N CYS A 278 -2.90 -3.55 -0.68
CA CYS A 278 -4.30 -3.93 -0.81
C CYS A 278 -5.20 -2.70 -0.62
N ARG A 279 -6.01 -2.37 -1.63
CA ARG A 279 -7.07 -1.37 -1.56
C ARG A 279 -8.37 -2.07 -1.22
N ASN A 280 -8.73 -2.07 0.06
CA ASN A 280 -9.97 -2.66 0.51
C ASN A 280 -11.04 -1.58 0.55
N ASN A 281 -11.86 -1.54 -0.50
CA ASN A 281 -12.90 -0.53 -0.67
C ASN A 281 -14.31 -1.07 -0.37
N GLY A 282 -14.38 -2.29 0.19
CA GLY A 282 -15.60 -2.99 0.56
C GLY A 282 -16.25 -3.81 -0.57
N TRP A 283 -15.82 -3.66 -1.82
CA TRP A 283 -16.59 -4.15 -2.98
C TRP A 283 -15.75 -4.64 -4.18
N ALA A 284 -16.00 -5.89 -4.58
CA ALA A 284 -15.57 -6.44 -5.87
C ALA A 284 -16.74 -6.43 -6.88
N ILE A 285 -16.82 -5.39 -7.71
CA ILE A 285 -18.00 -5.11 -8.56
C ILE A 285 -19.26 -4.98 -7.67
N SER A 286 -20.08 -6.04 -7.60
CA SER A 286 -21.30 -6.13 -6.80
C SER A 286 -21.18 -7.04 -5.57
N THR A 287 -20.03 -7.67 -5.37
CA THR A 287 -19.80 -8.60 -4.26
C THR A 287 -19.22 -7.85 -3.06
N PRO A 288 -19.91 -7.79 -1.91
CA PRO A 288 -19.38 -7.17 -0.70
C PRO A 288 -18.30 -8.05 -0.05
N THR A 289 -17.45 -7.46 0.78
CA THR A 289 -16.38 -8.22 1.48
C THR A 289 -16.88 -9.38 2.34
N THR A 290 -18.13 -9.32 2.83
CA THR A 290 -18.77 -10.40 3.60
C THR A 290 -19.01 -11.68 2.79
N GLU A 291 -19.11 -11.54 1.46
CA GLU A 291 -19.16 -12.64 0.50
C GLU A 291 -17.78 -12.93 -0.11
N GLN A 292 -16.84 -11.98 -0.03
CA GLN A 292 -15.48 -12.15 -0.54
C GLN A 292 -14.61 -13.02 0.37
N PHE A 293 -14.64 -12.79 1.69
CA PHE A 293 -13.85 -13.53 2.67
C PHE A 293 -14.39 -13.44 4.09
N ARG A 294 -13.88 -14.32 4.96
CA ARG A 294 -14.21 -14.35 6.41
C ARG A 294 -13.05 -13.97 7.32
N SER A 295 -11.86 -13.75 6.76
CA SER A 295 -10.71 -13.23 7.49
C SER A 295 -10.92 -11.77 7.88
N ASP A 296 -10.21 -11.29 8.89
CA ASP A 296 -10.15 -9.85 9.20
C ASP A 296 -9.35 -9.10 8.13
N GLY A 297 -9.96 -8.91 6.96
CA GLY A 297 -9.36 -8.25 5.81
C GLY A 297 -8.17 -9.02 5.23
N ALA A 298 -7.39 -8.30 4.42
CA ALA A 298 -6.12 -8.76 3.87
C ALA A 298 -4.97 -8.67 4.89
N VAL A 299 -5.06 -7.77 5.87
CA VAL A 299 -3.97 -7.53 6.84
C VAL A 299 -3.58 -8.78 7.62
N ILE A 300 -4.54 -9.59 8.07
CA ILE A 300 -4.25 -10.82 8.83
C ILE A 300 -3.62 -11.90 7.94
N ARG A 301 -3.85 -11.85 6.63
CA ARG A 301 -3.31 -12.85 5.70
C ARG A 301 -1.80 -12.72 5.58
N GLY A 302 -1.25 -11.50 5.63
CA GLY A 302 0.21 -11.34 5.61
C GLY A 302 0.87 -12.04 6.80
N GLN A 303 0.29 -11.96 8.00
CA GLN A 303 0.78 -12.70 9.17
C GLN A 303 0.83 -14.21 8.92
N ALA A 304 -0.17 -14.78 8.24
CA ALA A 304 -0.20 -16.20 7.90
C ALA A 304 0.95 -16.66 6.99
N TYR A 305 1.57 -15.75 6.21
CA TYR A 305 2.77 -16.03 5.40
C TYR A 305 4.07 -15.54 6.06
N GLY A 306 4.03 -15.06 7.30
CA GLY A 306 5.20 -14.47 7.97
C GLY A 306 5.59 -13.08 7.44
N ILE A 307 4.64 -12.34 6.87
CA ILE A 307 4.81 -11.01 6.30
C ILE A 307 4.32 -9.96 7.30
N ARG A 308 5.16 -8.95 7.60
CA ARG A 308 4.75 -7.82 8.45
C ARG A 308 3.64 -7.05 7.74
N SER A 309 2.56 -6.79 8.47
CA SER A 309 1.33 -6.26 7.89
C SER A 309 0.79 -5.11 8.71
N ILE A 310 0.24 -4.10 8.04
CA ILE A 310 -0.42 -2.96 8.67
C ILE A 310 -1.73 -2.65 7.95
N ARG A 311 -2.74 -2.23 8.72
CA ARG A 311 -3.98 -1.66 8.20
C ARG A 311 -3.96 -0.16 8.40
N VAL A 312 -4.34 0.60 7.38
CA VAL A 312 -4.31 2.06 7.37
C VAL A 312 -5.62 2.65 6.90
N ASP A 313 -5.96 3.84 7.40
CA ASP A 313 -7.04 4.65 6.85
C ASP A 313 -6.59 5.16 5.47
N GLY A 314 -7.23 4.66 4.41
CA GLY A 314 -6.93 5.01 3.02
C GLY A 314 -7.38 6.41 2.63
N ASN A 315 -8.25 7.04 3.41
CA ASN A 315 -8.73 8.40 3.19
C ASN A 315 -7.84 9.45 3.88
N ASP A 316 -6.96 9.00 4.77
CA ASP A 316 -5.95 9.83 5.41
C ASP A 316 -4.63 9.79 4.63
N ALA A 317 -4.37 10.84 3.86
CA ALA A 317 -3.17 10.96 3.04
C ALA A 317 -1.86 10.91 3.87
N LEU A 318 -1.84 11.40 5.11
CA LEU A 318 -0.64 11.36 5.96
C LEU A 318 -0.40 9.95 6.51
N ALA A 319 -1.48 9.23 6.83
CA ALA A 319 -1.38 7.82 7.24
C ALA A 319 -0.87 6.95 6.10
N VAL A 320 -1.44 7.07 4.89
CA VAL A 320 -1.00 6.34 3.70
C VAL A 320 0.47 6.66 3.38
N TYR A 321 0.83 7.95 3.31
CA TYR A 321 2.22 8.36 3.04
C TYR A 321 3.19 7.74 4.05
N SER A 322 2.89 7.86 5.34
CA SER A 322 3.77 7.38 6.41
C SER A 322 3.93 5.86 6.39
N ALA A 323 2.83 5.14 6.17
CA ALA A 323 2.86 3.68 6.14
C ALA A 323 3.64 3.16 4.92
N VAL A 324 3.47 3.76 3.74
CA VAL A 324 4.23 3.37 2.54
C VAL A 324 5.69 3.76 2.66
N TYR A 325 6.00 4.91 3.24
CA TYR A 325 7.38 5.35 3.47
C TYR A 325 8.11 4.35 4.38
N ALA A 326 7.49 4.01 5.52
CA ALA A 326 8.04 3.01 6.44
C ALA A 326 8.12 1.61 5.81
N ALA A 327 7.10 1.20 5.05
CA ALA A 327 7.07 -0.08 4.35
C ALA A 327 8.19 -0.18 3.31
N ARG A 328 8.46 0.89 2.56
CA ARG A 328 9.56 0.99 1.60
C ARG A 328 10.91 0.84 2.29
N GLU A 329 11.13 1.60 3.35
CA GLU A 329 12.39 1.55 4.10
C GLU A 329 12.65 0.15 4.67
N MET A 330 11.63 -0.47 5.29
CA MET A 330 11.73 -1.86 5.77
C MET A 330 11.96 -2.84 4.62
N ALA A 331 11.21 -2.73 3.53
CA ALA A 331 11.30 -3.68 2.42
C ALA A 331 12.70 -3.68 1.80
N VAL A 332 13.30 -2.50 1.62
CA VAL A 332 14.63 -2.36 1.02
C VAL A 332 15.72 -2.71 2.03
N SER A 333 15.69 -2.16 3.25
CA SER A 333 16.77 -2.35 4.22
C SER A 333 16.85 -3.77 4.79
N GLU A 334 15.70 -4.42 4.98
CA GLU A 334 15.61 -5.78 5.52
C GLU A 334 15.46 -6.84 4.42
N THR A 335 15.25 -6.42 3.18
CA THR A 335 15.00 -7.31 2.03
C THR A 335 13.82 -8.25 2.29
N ARG A 336 12.70 -7.68 2.77
CA ARG A 336 11.53 -8.45 3.20
C ARG A 336 10.22 -7.88 2.64
N PRO A 337 9.22 -8.73 2.38
CA PRO A 337 7.90 -8.26 1.98
C PRO A 337 7.20 -7.53 3.12
N ILE A 338 6.42 -6.51 2.78
CA ILE A 338 5.49 -5.81 3.67
C ILE A 338 4.10 -5.81 3.03
N LEU A 339 3.05 -6.00 3.82
CA LEU A 339 1.67 -5.87 3.37
C LEU A 339 1.00 -4.65 4.01
N VAL A 340 0.39 -3.81 3.20
CA VAL A 340 -0.40 -2.65 3.61
C VAL A 340 -1.82 -2.86 3.12
N GLU A 341 -2.79 -2.91 4.04
CA GLU A 341 -4.22 -2.86 3.72
C GLU A 341 -4.73 -1.44 3.98
N ALA A 342 -5.05 -0.71 2.91
CA ALA A 342 -5.73 0.59 3.00
C ALA A 342 -7.23 0.38 2.94
N LEU A 343 -7.93 0.75 4.03
CA LEU A 343 -9.38 0.77 4.07
C LEU A 343 -9.90 2.07 3.46
N THR A 344 -10.83 1.96 2.53
CA THR A 344 -11.44 3.12 1.87
C THR A 344 -12.87 2.76 1.45
N TYR A 345 -13.52 3.66 0.73
CA TYR A 345 -14.84 3.43 0.14
C TYR A 345 -14.82 3.71 -1.34
N ARG A 346 -15.39 2.79 -2.13
CA ARG A 346 -15.59 3.01 -3.56
C ARG A 346 -16.79 3.94 -3.75
N VAL A 347 -16.56 5.24 -3.83
CA VAL A 347 -17.65 6.23 -3.96
C VAL A 347 -18.37 6.08 -5.31
N GLY A 348 -17.59 5.92 -6.39
CA GLY A 348 -18.13 5.72 -7.74
C GLY A 348 -18.66 4.31 -8.02
N HIS A 349 -19.29 4.15 -9.19
CA HIS A 349 -19.58 2.83 -9.75
C HIS A 349 -18.29 2.01 -9.94
N HIS A 350 -18.43 0.70 -10.09
CA HIS A 350 -17.26 -0.13 -10.42
C HIS A 350 -16.59 0.39 -11.68
N SER A 351 -17.37 0.63 -12.75
CA SER A 351 -16.94 1.13 -14.06
C SER A 351 -18.07 1.85 -14.81
N THR A 352 -17.77 2.38 -15.99
CA THR A 352 -18.79 2.90 -16.91
C THR A 352 -19.80 1.84 -17.40
N SER A 353 -19.51 0.56 -17.20
CA SER A 353 -20.40 -0.55 -17.54
C SER A 353 -21.20 -1.07 -16.33
N ASP A 354 -21.05 -0.42 -15.17
CA ASP A 354 -21.68 -0.82 -13.91
C ASP A 354 -22.69 0.24 -13.43
N ASP A 355 -23.67 -0.22 -12.66
CA ASP A 355 -24.64 0.63 -11.96
C ASP A 355 -24.77 0.14 -10.52
N SER A 356 -24.07 0.83 -9.62
CA SER A 356 -23.99 0.43 -8.21
C SER A 356 -25.27 0.62 -7.42
N THR A 357 -26.22 1.42 -7.94
CA THR A 357 -27.50 1.66 -7.24
C THR A 357 -28.37 0.40 -7.17
N LYS A 358 -28.02 -0.65 -7.94
CA LYS A 358 -28.72 -1.94 -7.96
C LYS A 358 -28.37 -2.89 -6.82
N TYR A 359 -27.23 -2.67 -6.16
CA TYR A 359 -26.72 -3.63 -5.16
C TYR A 359 -26.08 -2.95 -3.94
N ARG A 360 -25.95 -1.62 -3.94
CA ARG A 360 -25.51 -0.84 -2.78
C ARG A 360 -26.64 0.04 -2.26
N PRO A 361 -26.84 0.12 -0.93
CA PRO A 361 -27.74 1.09 -0.32
C PRO A 361 -27.35 2.53 -0.70
N ILE A 362 -28.33 3.41 -0.98
CA ILE A 362 -28.07 4.80 -1.39
C ILE A 362 -27.37 5.58 -0.27
N ASP A 363 -27.74 5.32 0.98
CA ASP A 363 -27.13 5.86 2.19
C ASP A 363 -25.64 5.48 2.33
N GLU A 364 -25.20 4.36 1.76
CA GLU A 364 -23.78 3.97 1.70
C GLU A 364 -23.02 4.68 0.57
N ILE A 365 -23.72 5.19 -0.45
CA ILE A 365 -23.11 5.86 -1.61
C ILE A 365 -22.97 7.37 -1.35
N GLU A 366 -23.86 7.95 -0.55
CA GLU A 366 -23.91 9.41 -0.26
C GLU A 366 -23.02 9.85 0.92
N HIS A 367 -22.47 8.90 1.69
CA HIS A 367 -21.52 9.12 2.78
C HIS A 367 -20.07 8.91 2.34
#